data_AF-A0A378NR28-F1
#
_entry.id   AF-A0A378NR28-F1
#
_cell.length_a   1.000
_cell.length_b   1.000
_cell.length_c   1.000
_cell.angle_alpha   90.00
_cell.angle_beta   90.00
_cell.angle_gamma   90.00
#
_symmetry.space_group_name_H-M   'P 1'
#
loop_
_entity.id
_entity.type
_entity.pdbx_description
1 polymer ?
#
loop_
_entity_poly.entity_id
_entity_poly.type
_entity_poly.pdbx_seq_one_letter_code
_entity_poly.pdbx_strand_id
1 'polypeptide(L)' 'MRDVLLLVGAGQIGMAIARRIGFDKKIIIGDKNLVNAKKIADIMYNAGFDLTYSPCLKAGDSWIQTILAY' A
#
# COMPACT_ATOMS: atom_id res chain seq x y z
N MET A 1 -15.77 -8.08 7.06
CA MET A 1 -14.99 -7.40 6.01
C MET A 1 -14.18 -6.30 6.68
N ARG A 2 -12.88 -6.21 6.40
CA ARG A 2 -12.05 -5.07 6.85
C ARG A 2 -12.04 -4.01 5.75
N ASP A 3 -11.95 -2.75 6.15
CA ASP A 3 -11.71 -1.67 5.18
C ASP A 3 -10.29 -1.79 4.61
N VAL A 4 -10.18 -1.61 3.29
CA VAL A 4 -8.90 -1.63 2.58
C VAL A 4 -8.56 -0.22 2.11
N LEU A 5 -7.34 0.23 2.41
CA LEU A 5 -6.78 1.49 1.93
C LEU A 5 -5.75 1.18 0.83
N LEU A 6 -6.03 1.60 -0.39
CA LEU A 6 -5.07 1.52 -1.49
C LEU A 6 -4.24 2.81 -1.56
N LEU A 7 -2.92 2.69 -1.36
CA LEU A 7 -1.94 3.76 -1.55
C LEU A 7 -1.21 3.54 -2.88
N VAL A 8 -1.55 4.31 -3.90
CA VAL A 8 -0.83 4.31 -5.19
C VAL A 8 0.21 5.43 -5.20
N GLY A 9 1.48 5.07 -5.39
CA GLY A 9 2.64 5.93 -5.24
C GLY A 9 3.14 5.97 -3.80
N ALA A 10 4.25 5.28 -3.54
CA ALA A 10 4.90 5.18 -2.22
C ALA A 10 5.78 6.42 -1.96
N GLY A 11 5.15 7.59 -1.95
CA GLY A 11 5.77 8.89 -1.65
C GLY A 11 5.47 9.39 -0.23
N GLN A 12 6.16 10.46 0.18
CA GLN A 12 6.03 11.01 1.53
C GLN A 12 4.62 11.55 1.83
N ILE A 13 3.98 12.22 0.86
CA ILE A 13 2.62 12.75 1.03
C ILE A 13 1.61 11.61 1.18
N GLY A 14 1.69 10.62 0.29
CA GLY A 14 0.82 9.44 0.34
C GLY A 14 0.96 8.67 1.65
N MET A 15 2.19 8.49 2.14
CA MET A 15 2.46 7.91 3.45
C MET A 15 1.87 8.76 4.59
N ALA A 16 2.02 10.09 4.55
CA ALA A 16 1.48 10.97 5.58
C ALA A 16 -0.05 10.94 5.65
N ILE A 17 -0.74 10.76 4.52
CA ILE A 17 -2.19 10.56 4.46
C ILE A 17 -2.53 9.17 5.00
N ALA A 18 -1.88 8.13 4.49
CA ALA A 18 -2.13 6.74 4.89
C ALA A 18 -1.92 6.53 6.39
N ARG A 19 -0.96 7.22 7.02
CA ARG A 19 -0.76 7.19 8.47
C ARG A 19 -1.90 7.81 9.29
N ARG A 20 -2.67 8.75 8.72
CA ARG A 20 -3.81 9.40 9.40
C ARG A 20 -5.10 8.59 9.27
N ILE A 21 -5.33 7.99 8.11
CA ILE A 21 -6.61 7.33 7.79
C ILE A 21 -6.55 5.80 7.73
N GLY A 22 -5.34 5.23 7.75
CA GLY A 22 -5.09 3.80 7.60
C GLY A 22 -5.08 3.01 8.90
N PHE A 23 -5.35 3.66 10.04
CA PHE A 23 -5.49 2.96 11.32
C PHE A 23 -6.69 2.00 11.27
N ASP A 24 -6.54 0.79 11.78
CA ASP A 24 -7.51 -0.33 11.70
C ASP A 24 -7.90 -0.79 10.27
N LYS A 25 -7.21 -0.31 9.24
CA LYS A 25 -7.42 -0.72 7.84
C LYS A 25 -6.29 -1.62 7.35
N LYS A 26 -6.59 -2.49 6.39
CA LYS A 26 -5.54 -3.16 5.61
C LYS A 26 -5.02 -2.19 4.56
N ILE A 27 -3.71 -1.93 4.54
CA ILE A 27 -3.11 -1.00 3.58
C ILE A 27 -2.44 -1.78 2.44
N ILE A 28 -2.77 -1.45 1.20
CA ILE A 28 -2.08 -1.99 0.02
C ILE A 28 -1.25 -0.86 -0.59
N ILE A 29 0.07 -1.03 -0.65
CA ILE A 29 1.00 -0.04 -1.20
C ILE A 29 1.41 -0.47 -2.60
N GLY A 30 1.05 0.33 -3.59
CA GLY A 30 1.43 0.16 -4.98
C GLY A 30 2.46 1.21 -5.40
N ASP A 31 3.62 0.81 -5.93
CA ASP A 31 4.56 1.75 -6.57
C ASP A 31 5.17 1.11 -7.82
N LYS A 32 5.53 1.94 -8.81
CA LYS A 32 6.25 1.49 -10.01
C LYS A 32 7.61 0.88 -9.66
N ASN A 33 8.24 1.35 -8.58
CA ASN A 33 9.50 0.86 -8.06
C ASN A 33 9.23 0.00 -6.83
N LEU A 34 9.38 -1.32 -6.98
CA LEU A 34 9.13 -2.28 -5.89
C LEU A 34 10.03 -2.04 -4.67
N VAL A 35 11.27 -1.59 -4.88
CA VAL A 35 12.19 -1.24 -3.79
C VAL A 35 11.65 -0.04 -3.01
N ASN A 36 11.05 0.93 -3.70
CA ASN A 36 10.41 2.06 -3.04
C ASN A 36 9.15 1.63 -2.26
N ALA A 37 8.28 0.82 -2.88
CA ALA A 37 7.10 0.27 -2.21
C ALA A 37 7.49 -0.47 -0.92
N LYS A 38 8.50 -1.34 -1.00
CA LYS A 38 9.02 -2.10 0.14
C LYS A 38 9.56 -1.19 1.25
N LYS A 39 10.35 -0.17 0.91
CA LYS A 39 10.89 0.77 1.90
C LYS A 39 9.79 1.46 2.71
N ILE A 40 8.75 1.95 2.04
CA ILE A 40 7.62 2.59 2.73
C ILE A 40 6.79 1.56 3.51
N ALA A 41 6.60 0.36 2.95
CA ALA A 41 5.95 -0.74 3.64
C ALA A 41 6.67 -1.12 4.95
N ASP A 42 8.00 -1.23 4.94
CA ASP A 42 8.79 -1.55 6.13
C ASP A 42 8.63 -0.45 7.21
N ILE A 43 8.67 0.82 6.82
CA ILE A 43 8.46 1.96 7.74
C ILE A 43 7.06 1.90 8.37
N MET A 44 6.03 1.66 7.57
CA MET A 44 4.65 1.60 8.04
C MET A 44 4.37 0.34 8.87
N TYR A 45 4.97 -0.80 8.52
CA TYR A 45 4.87 -2.04 9.30
C TYR A 45 5.49 -1.86 10.69
N ASN A 46 6.66 -1.24 10.77
CA ASN A 46 7.32 -0.89 12.03
C ASN A 46 6.52 0.14 12.85
N ALA A 47 5.65 0.91 12.22
CA ALA A 47 4.73 1.83 12.90
C ALA A 47 3.41 1.16 13.35
N GLY A 48 3.25 -0.15 13.12
CA GLY A 48 2.10 -0.94 13.60
C GLY A 48 0.94 -1.09 12.62
N PHE A 49 1.12 -0.75 11.34
CA PHE A 49 0.07 -0.89 10.33
C PHE A 49 0.04 -2.31 9.72
N ASP A 50 -1.17 -2.83 9.50
CA ASP A 50 -1.39 -4.07 8.74
C ASP A 50 -1.37 -3.75 7.23
N LEU A 51 -0.35 -4.23 6.51
CA LEU A 51 -0.14 -3.82 5.12
C LEU A 51 0.45 -4.91 4.22
N THR A 52 0.34 -4.71 2.92
CA THR A 52 1.04 -5.45 1.85
C THR A 52 1.53 -4.46 0.79
N TYR A 53 2.53 -4.86 0.00
CA TYR A 53 3.03 -4.04 -1.09
C TYR A 53 3.12 -4.85 -2.39
N SER A 54 2.95 -4.17 -3.52
CA SER A 54 2.91 -4.77 -4.85
C SER A 54 3.48 -3.80 -5.89
N PRO A 55 4.10 -4.27 -6.98
CA PRO A 55 4.46 -3.39 -8.09
C PRO A 55 3.19 -2.85 -8.76
N CYS A 56 3.02 -1.53 -8.77
CA CYS A 56 1.93 -0.84 -9.47
C CYS A 56 2.44 -0.38 -10.83
N LEU A 57 2.12 -1.16 -11.87
CA LEU A 57 2.60 -0.96 -13.23
C LEU A 57 1.58 -0.19 -14.08
N LYS A 58 0.57 -0.88 -14.64
CA LYS A 58 -0.47 -0.30 -15.51
C LYS A 58 -1.86 -0.84 -15.19
N ALA A 59 -2.89 -0.15 -15.71
CA ALA A 59 -4.24 -0.67 -15.74
C ALA A 59 -4.30 -1.95 -16.59
N GLY A 60 -4.84 -3.03 -16.03
CA GLY A 60 -4.93 -4.35 -16.68
C GLY A 60 -3.89 -5.40 -16.23
N ASP A 61 -2.93 -5.00 -15.40
CA ASP A 61 -1.91 -5.91 -14.86
C ASP A 61 -2.41 -6.73 -13.65
N SER A 62 -1.72 -7.84 -13.37
CA SER A 62 -2.05 -8.82 -12.33
C SER A 62 -2.17 -8.25 -10.91
N TRP A 63 -1.58 -7.09 -10.62
CA TRP A 63 -1.65 -6.46 -9.29
C TRP A 63 -3.07 -6.03 -8.90
N ILE A 64 -3.97 -5.79 -9.87
CA ILE A 64 -5.39 -5.52 -9.59
C ILE A 64 -6.03 -6.76 -8.93
N GLN A 65 -5.65 -7.97 -9.36
CA GLN A 65 -6.12 -9.21 -8.74
C GLN A 65 -5.62 -9.34 -7.31
N THR A 66 -4.41 -8.82 -7.01
CA THR A 66 -3.92 -8.75 -5.63
C THR A 66 -4.79 -7.86 -4.76
N ILE A 67 -5.35 -6.77 -5.30
CA ILE A 67 -6.32 -5.94 -4.56
C ILE A 67 -7.64 -6.67 -4.38
N LEU A 68 -8.16 -7.30 -5.44
CA LEU A 68 -9.44 -8.02 -5.41
C LEU A 68 -9.43 -9.26 -4.49
N ALA A 69 -8.26 -9.75 -4.10
CA ALA A 69 -8.11 -10.86 -3.17
C ALA A 69 -8.31 -10.48 -1.68
N TYR A 70 -8.46 -9.19 -1.37
CA TYR A 70 -8.66 -8.65 -0.02
C TYR A 70 -9.99 -7.91 0.10
#